data_AF-A0A838E9S9-F1
#
_entry.id   AF-A0A838E9S9-F1
#
_cell.length_a   1.000
_cell.length_b   1.000
_cell.length_c   1.000
_cell.angle_alpha   90.00
_cell.angle_beta   90.00
_cell.angle_gamma   90.00
#
_symmetry.space_group_name_H-M   'P 1'
#
loop_
_entity.id
_entity.type
_entity.pdbx_description
1 polymer ?
#
loop_
_entity_poly.entity_id
_entity_poly.type
_entity_poly.pdbx_seq_one_letter_code
_entity_poly.pdbx_strand_id
1 'polypeptide(L)'
;PPPAGASGEVAGSAAAEPAAAEPAGPVANTVIGCLATNALLTKPEACRAADLAHTGIARAVDPAHSSHDGDALFLLATQRVPTTVDVVAHLGAQAVAAAIRAAVRAAVRAAP
;
A
#
# COMPACT_ATOMS: atom_id res chain seq x y z
N PRO A 1 -9.84 -19.48 61.74
CA PRO A 1 -11.10 -18.80 61.32
C PRO A 1 -10.79 -17.43 60.66
N PRO A 2 -11.59 -16.98 59.67
CA PRO A 2 -11.16 -16.20 58.49
C PRO A 2 -11.41 -14.67 58.61
N PRO A 3 -11.21 -13.84 57.55
CA PRO A 3 -12.11 -13.69 56.38
C PRO A 3 -11.38 -13.81 55.01
N ALA A 4 -11.91 -14.46 53.97
CA ALA A 4 -12.91 -14.00 52.97
C ALA A 4 -12.53 -12.71 52.22
N GLY A 5 -12.32 -12.80 50.90
CA GLY A 5 -12.42 -11.62 50.01
C GLY A 5 -11.53 -11.61 48.76
N ALA A 6 -12.18 -11.73 47.60
CA ALA A 6 -11.83 -11.17 46.28
C ALA A 6 -10.54 -11.62 45.57
N SER A 7 -10.66 -12.72 44.79
CA SER A 7 -9.90 -12.85 43.55
C SER A 7 -10.41 -11.79 42.57
N GLY A 8 -9.64 -10.72 42.38
CA GLY A 8 -9.86 -9.77 41.30
C GLY A 8 -9.34 -10.34 39.99
N GLU A 9 -10.24 -10.87 39.15
CA GLU A 9 -9.96 -11.10 37.74
C GLU A 9 -9.63 -9.77 37.07
N VAL A 10 -8.38 -9.62 36.60
CA VAL A 10 -8.04 -8.57 35.64
C VAL A 10 -8.69 -9.00 34.33
N ALA A 11 -9.88 -8.49 34.06
CA ALA A 11 -10.56 -8.63 32.79
C ALA A 11 -9.64 -8.09 31.68
N GLY A 12 -8.98 -8.99 30.95
CA GLY A 12 -8.32 -8.66 29.71
C GLY A 12 -9.35 -8.03 28.80
N SER A 13 -9.08 -6.81 28.32
CA SER A 13 -9.87 -6.16 27.27
C SER A 13 -9.93 -7.13 26.10
N ALA A 14 -11.08 -7.77 25.91
CA ALA A 14 -11.35 -8.62 24.78
C ALA A 14 -11.13 -7.78 23.51
N ALA A 15 -10.03 -8.03 22.82
CA ALA A 15 -9.91 -7.63 21.43
C ALA A 15 -11.07 -8.32 20.72
N ALA A 16 -11.96 -7.53 20.13
CA ALA A 16 -13.07 -8.04 19.36
C ALA A 16 -12.52 -9.05 18.36
N GLU A 17 -12.99 -10.30 18.44
CA GLU A 17 -12.67 -11.29 17.43
C GLU A 17 -13.17 -10.75 16.09
N PRO A 18 -12.34 -10.76 15.03
CA PRO A 18 -12.81 -10.29 13.74
C PRO A 18 -13.97 -11.19 13.34
N ALA A 19 -15.14 -10.57 13.11
CA ALA A 19 -16.30 -11.25 12.59
C ALA A 19 -15.86 -12.05 11.36
N ALA A 20 -16.06 -13.37 11.38
CA ALA A 20 -15.72 -14.23 10.29
C ALA A 20 -16.40 -13.70 9.02
N ALA A 21 -15.59 -13.16 8.10
CA ALA A 21 -16.08 -12.70 6.83
C ALA A 21 -16.67 -13.91 6.08
N GLU A 22 -17.92 -13.76 5.61
CA GLU A 22 -18.52 -14.65 4.62
C GLU A 22 -17.50 -14.95 3.51
N PRO A 23 -17.42 -16.18 2.98
CA PRO A 23 -16.44 -16.52 1.96
C PRO A 23 -16.71 -15.66 0.73
N ALA A 24 -15.99 -14.56 0.62
CA ALA A 24 -16.05 -13.68 -0.53
C ALA A 24 -15.68 -14.54 -1.74
N GLY A 25 -16.53 -14.52 -2.78
CA GLY A 25 -16.15 -15.03 -4.10
C GLY A 25 -14.80 -14.44 -4.53
N PRO A 26 -14.15 -14.97 -5.59
CA PRO A 26 -12.75 -14.64 -5.93
C PRO A 26 -12.45 -13.15 -5.71
N VAL A 27 -11.69 -12.85 -4.66
CA VAL A 27 -11.44 -11.46 -4.26
C VAL A 27 -10.44 -10.90 -5.25
N ALA A 28 -10.94 -10.16 -6.23
CA ALA A 28 -10.12 -9.42 -7.18
C ALA A 28 -9.74 -8.07 -6.55
N ASN A 29 -8.44 -7.85 -6.35
CA ASN A 29 -7.91 -6.59 -5.84
C ASN A 29 -7.21 -5.83 -6.98
N THR A 30 -7.04 -4.52 -6.84
CA THR A 30 -6.39 -3.72 -7.89
C THR A 30 -5.72 -2.49 -7.29
N VAL A 31 -4.42 -2.28 -7.57
CA VAL A 31 -3.75 -1.00 -7.32
C VAL A 31 -3.56 -0.25 -8.64
N ILE A 32 -4.26 0.87 -8.79
CA ILE A 32 -4.07 1.79 -9.93
C ILE A 32 -3.42 3.08 -9.40
N GLY A 33 -2.33 3.51 -10.02
CA GLY A 33 -1.60 4.69 -9.57
C GLY A 33 -0.99 5.51 -10.71
N CYS A 34 -0.64 6.76 -10.40
CA CYS A 34 0.09 7.63 -11.30
C CYS A 34 1.30 8.25 -10.59
N LEU A 35 2.45 8.20 -11.26
CA LEU A 35 3.66 8.93 -10.88
C LEU A 35 3.82 10.15 -11.78
N ALA A 36 4.13 11.29 -11.17
CA ALA A 36 4.54 12.48 -11.89
C ALA A 36 5.97 12.83 -11.49
N THR A 37 6.82 13.08 -12.49
CA THR A 37 8.22 13.47 -12.30
C THR A 37 8.59 14.64 -13.21
N ASN A 38 9.59 15.40 -12.81
CA ASN A 38 10.20 16.42 -13.66
C ASN A 38 11.43 15.91 -14.42
N ALA A 39 11.76 14.63 -14.31
CA ALA A 39 12.85 14.00 -15.04
C ALA A 39 12.71 14.12 -16.56
N LEU A 40 13.84 14.24 -17.25
CA LEU A 40 13.95 14.02 -18.69
C LEU A 40 13.99 12.51 -18.93
N LEU A 41 12.94 11.98 -19.57
CA LEU A 41 12.81 10.55 -19.84
C LEU A 41 12.23 10.34 -21.23
N THR A 42 12.82 9.44 -21.99
CA THR A 42 12.19 8.88 -23.20
C THR A 42 10.99 8.00 -22.83
N LYS A 43 10.13 7.68 -23.80
CA LYS A 43 8.95 6.82 -23.57
C LYS A 43 9.33 5.45 -22.98
N PRO A 44 10.34 4.72 -23.49
CA PRO A 44 10.74 3.44 -22.90
C PRO A 44 11.30 3.57 -21.49
N GLU A 45 12.06 4.63 -21.21
CA GLU A 45 12.61 4.91 -19.88
C GLU A 45 11.49 5.21 -18.87
N ALA A 46 10.47 5.99 -19.29
CA ALA A 46 9.29 6.24 -18.47
C ALA A 46 8.50 4.96 -18.16
N CYS A 47 8.31 4.08 -19.15
CA CYS A 47 7.67 2.78 -18.93
C CYS A 47 8.49 1.92 -17.96
N ARG A 48 9.82 1.82 -18.17
CA ARG A 48 10.69 1.04 -17.29
C ARG A 48 10.71 1.59 -15.86
N ALA A 49 10.72 2.92 -15.68
CA ALA A 49 10.63 3.52 -14.36
C ALA A 49 9.29 3.19 -13.67
N ALA A 50 8.17 3.19 -14.41
CA ALA A 50 6.87 2.78 -13.90
C ALA A 50 6.87 1.31 -13.47
N ASP A 51 7.37 0.40 -14.32
CA ASP A 51 7.45 -1.03 -14.02
C ASP A 51 8.26 -1.28 -12.75
N LEU A 52 9.44 -0.66 -12.62
CA LEU A 52 10.28 -0.81 -11.42
C LEU A 52 9.63 -0.21 -10.17
N ALA A 53 8.79 0.83 -10.32
CA ALA A 53 8.06 1.43 -9.22
C ALA A 53 6.96 0.52 -8.64
N HIS A 54 6.56 -0.56 -9.32
CA HIS A 54 5.69 -1.61 -8.73
C HIS A 54 6.30 -2.24 -7.47
N THR A 55 7.63 -2.19 -7.31
CA THR A 55 8.30 -2.53 -6.04
C THR A 55 7.68 -1.79 -4.83
N GLY A 56 7.16 -0.57 -5.04
CA GLY A 56 6.44 0.18 -4.02
C GLY A 56 5.12 -0.46 -3.59
N ILE A 57 4.40 -1.09 -4.53
CA ILE A 57 3.18 -1.86 -4.26
C ILE A 57 3.53 -3.06 -3.38
N ALA A 58 4.50 -3.87 -3.81
CA ALA A 58 4.96 -5.04 -3.05
C ALA A 58 5.53 -4.70 -1.66
N ARG A 59 5.99 -3.46 -1.42
CA ARG A 59 6.45 -2.99 -0.11
C ARG A 59 5.32 -2.51 0.82
N ALA A 60 4.12 -2.35 0.30
CA ALA A 60 2.98 -1.80 1.05
C ALA A 60 1.74 -2.72 1.05
N VAL A 61 1.69 -3.69 0.15
CA VAL A 61 0.62 -4.67 -0.02
C VAL A 61 1.26 -6.06 0.01
N ASP A 62 0.67 -6.99 0.76
CA ASP A 62 1.14 -8.37 0.88
C ASP A 62 -0.07 -9.33 1.04
N PRO A 63 -0.28 -10.29 0.12
CA PRO A 63 0.45 -10.49 -1.13
C PRO A 63 0.13 -9.39 -2.17
N ALA A 64 1.13 -9.02 -2.97
CA ALA A 64 0.96 -8.14 -4.13
C ALA A 64 1.07 -8.92 -5.44
N HIS A 65 0.55 -8.36 -6.54
CA HIS A 65 0.67 -8.91 -7.90
C HIS A 65 0.13 -10.34 -8.03
N SER A 66 -0.98 -10.64 -7.35
CA SER A 66 -1.68 -11.91 -7.50
C SER A 66 -2.21 -12.07 -8.92
N SER A 67 -2.51 -13.31 -9.34
CA SER A 67 -3.08 -13.55 -10.68
C SER A 67 -4.47 -12.92 -10.88
N HIS A 68 -5.12 -12.50 -9.80
CA HIS A 68 -6.41 -11.80 -9.84
C HIS A 68 -6.25 -10.28 -9.73
N ASP A 69 -5.01 -9.77 -9.65
CA ASP A 69 -4.72 -8.35 -9.48
C ASP A 69 -4.58 -7.63 -10.83
N GLY A 70 -5.19 -6.45 -10.93
CA GLY A 70 -5.08 -5.56 -12.10
C GLY A 70 -4.09 -4.41 -11.93
N ASP A 71 -2.94 -4.64 -11.28
CA ASP A 71 -2.02 -3.57 -10.87
C ASP A 71 -1.47 -2.78 -12.06
N ALA A 72 -1.60 -1.45 -12.01
CA ALA A 72 -1.18 -0.55 -13.09
C ALA A 72 -0.63 0.78 -12.57
N LEU A 73 0.60 1.12 -12.96
CA LEU A 73 1.21 2.42 -12.71
C LEU A 73 1.46 3.18 -14.02
N PHE A 74 1.00 4.44 -14.08
CA PHE A 74 1.26 5.35 -15.20
C PHE A 74 2.27 6.42 -14.81
N LEU A 75 3.26 6.70 -15.65
CA LEU A 75 4.25 7.74 -15.39
C LEU A 75 4.15 8.92 -16.37
N LEU A 76 4.07 10.12 -15.80
CA LEU A 76 4.08 11.41 -16.50
C LEU A 76 5.39 12.13 -16.20
N ALA A 77 6.06 12.63 -17.24
CA ALA A 77 7.33 13.34 -17.10
C ALA A 77 7.23 14.74 -17.73
N THR A 78 7.50 15.79 -16.95
CA THR A 78 7.46 17.19 -17.45
C THR A 78 8.74 17.62 -18.17
N GLN A 79 9.74 16.74 -18.31
CA GLN A 79 10.95 16.97 -19.12
C GLN A 79 11.78 18.20 -18.71
N ARG A 80 12.19 18.33 -17.43
CA ARG A 80 12.96 19.49 -16.92
C ARG A 80 14.35 19.16 -16.35
N VAL A 81 14.54 18.00 -15.74
CA VAL A 81 15.76 17.66 -14.99
C VAL A 81 16.44 16.43 -15.58
N PRO A 82 17.70 16.49 -16.04
CA PRO A 82 18.45 15.31 -16.45
C PRO A 82 18.69 14.39 -15.25
N THR A 83 18.36 13.10 -15.39
CA THR A 83 18.60 12.08 -14.37
C THR A 83 18.56 10.69 -15.01
N THR A 84 18.95 9.65 -14.28
CA THR A 84 18.81 8.26 -14.73
C THR A 84 17.45 7.68 -14.37
N VAL A 85 17.03 6.65 -15.12
CA VAL A 85 15.82 5.87 -14.86
C VAL A 85 15.82 5.27 -13.45
N ASP A 86 16.98 4.79 -12.99
CA ASP A 86 17.10 4.11 -11.69
C ASP A 86 16.80 5.05 -10.52
N VAL A 87 17.19 6.32 -10.61
CA VAL A 87 16.86 7.33 -9.59
C VAL A 87 15.35 7.55 -9.55
N VAL A 88 14.70 7.68 -10.72
CA VAL A 88 13.25 7.86 -10.81
C VAL A 88 12.51 6.63 -10.30
N ALA A 89 12.97 5.43 -10.65
CA ALA A 89 12.39 4.17 -10.19
C ALA A 89 12.51 4.00 -8.67
N HIS A 90 13.67 4.32 -8.09
CA HIS A 90 13.90 4.22 -6.65
C HIS A 90 12.99 5.15 -5.86
N LEU A 91 12.98 6.43 -6.23
CA LEU A 91 12.12 7.44 -5.61
C LEU A 91 10.63 7.13 -5.87
N GLY A 92 10.31 6.65 -7.07
CA GLY A 92 8.98 6.21 -7.46
C GLY A 92 8.46 5.07 -6.58
N ALA A 93 9.25 4.03 -6.35
CA ALA A 93 8.88 2.94 -5.46
C ALA A 93 8.66 3.41 -4.02
N GLN A 94 9.48 4.33 -3.52
CA GLN A 94 9.28 4.94 -2.20
C GLN A 94 7.98 5.75 -2.14
N ALA A 95 7.72 6.57 -3.16
CA ALA A 95 6.52 7.40 -3.27
C ALA A 95 5.25 6.54 -3.36
N VAL A 96 5.25 5.48 -4.17
CA VAL A 96 4.12 4.54 -4.29
C VAL A 96 3.81 3.88 -2.95
N ALA A 97 4.82 3.32 -2.27
CA ALA A 97 4.62 2.70 -0.96
C ALA A 97 4.08 3.69 0.08
N ALA A 98 4.60 4.93 0.07
CA ALA A 98 4.14 5.99 0.95
C ALA A 98 2.69 6.41 0.64
N ALA A 99 2.33 6.52 -0.64
CA ALA A 99 1.00 6.88 -1.11
C ALA A 99 -0.04 5.83 -0.70
N ILE A 100 0.24 4.54 -0.91
CA ILE A 100 -0.64 3.44 -0.48
C ILE A 100 -0.89 3.50 1.03
N ARG A 101 0.18 3.61 1.83
CA ARG A 101 0.04 3.74 3.30
C ARG A 101 -0.74 4.99 3.72
N ALA A 102 -0.57 6.10 3.00
CA ALA A 102 -1.32 7.32 3.26
C ALA A 102 -2.81 7.16 2.93
N ALA A 103 -3.13 6.48 1.82
CA ALA A 103 -4.51 6.19 1.42
C ALA A 103 -5.23 5.34 2.47
N VAL A 104 -4.60 4.28 2.98
CA VAL A 104 -5.17 3.45 4.05
C VAL A 104 -5.45 4.28 5.31
N ARG A 105 -4.48 5.09 5.76
CA ARG A 105 -4.67 5.98 6.92
C ARG A 105 -5.79 6.99 6.71
N ALA A 106 -5.92 7.54 5.51
CA ALA A 106 -6.98 8.48 5.18
C ALA A 106 -8.35 7.80 5.19
N ALA A 107 -8.47 6.59 4.64
CA ALA A 107 -9.70 5.81 4.65
C ALA A 107 -10.17 5.49 6.08
N VAL A 108 -9.27 5.04 6.96
CA VAL A 108 -9.60 4.76 8.37
C VAL A 108 -10.13 5.99 9.11
N ARG A 109 -9.59 7.18 8.81
CA ARG A 109 -10.07 8.44 9.42
C ARG A 109 -11.40 8.93 8.86
N ALA A 110 -11.75 8.52 7.64
CA ALA A 110 -12.97 8.93 6.96
C ALA A 110 -14.16 7.98 7.26
N ALA A 111 -13.90 6.82 7.85
CA ALA A 111 -14.95 5.94 8.34
C ALA A 111 -15.68 6.61 9.53
N PRO A 112 -17.03 6.57 9.56
CA PRO A 112 -17.84 7.24 10.58
C PRO A 112 -17.63 6.70 12.00
#